data_AF-A0A3L8PCK9-F1
#
_entry.id   AF-A0A3L8PCK9-F1
#
_cell.length_a   1.000
_cell.length_b   1.000
_cell.length_c   1.000
_cell.angle_alpha   90.00
_cell.angle_beta   90.00
_cell.angle_gamma   90.00
#
_symmetry.space_group_name_H-M   'P 1'
#
loop_
_entity.id
_entity.type
_entity.pdbx_description
1 polymer ?
#
loop_
_entity_poly.entity_id
_entity_poly.type
_entity_poly.pdbx_seq_one_letter_code
_entity_poly.pdbx_strand_id
1 'polypeptide(L)'
;RERFDDLVISVDTWRAEVGARCADAGADLLNDTWAGADPELADVAAAFGCGYVCSHTGGAEPRTDPFRVAYDDVVRSVAEETTAAAESLVKRGVPREGILIDPTHDFGKNTFHGLELLRRTDELVATGWPVLMALSRKDFVGETLDL
;
A
#
# COMPACT_ATOMS: atom_id res chain seq x y z
N ARG A 1 -14.80 5.75 -16.94
CA ARG A 1 -14.48 7.19 -17.05
C ARG A 1 -15.58 8.00 -17.75
N GLU A 2 -16.06 7.58 -18.93
CA GLU A 2 -17.01 8.35 -19.78
C GLU A 2 -18.28 8.90 -19.10
N ARG A 3 -18.80 8.24 -18.06
CA ARG A 3 -20.04 8.66 -17.38
C ARG A 3 -19.81 9.48 -16.09
N PHE A 4 -18.66 9.28 -15.45
CA PHE A 4 -18.31 9.86 -14.16
C PHE A 4 -16.81 10.19 -14.21
N ASP A 5 -16.50 11.34 -14.79
CA ASP A 5 -15.14 11.79 -15.10
C ASP A 5 -14.46 12.53 -13.95
N ASP A 6 -15.19 12.78 -12.86
CA ASP A 6 -14.73 13.40 -11.62
C ASP A 6 -14.36 12.38 -10.52
N LEU A 7 -14.79 11.12 -10.67
CA LEU A 7 -14.49 10.07 -9.71
C LEU A 7 -13.06 9.54 -9.88
N VAL A 8 -12.34 9.46 -8.76
CA VAL A 8 -11.05 8.79 -8.67
C VAL A 8 -11.24 7.28 -8.76
N ILE A 9 -10.53 6.64 -9.68
CA ILE A 9 -10.52 5.20 -9.89
C ILE A 9 -9.18 4.64 -9.42
N SER A 10 -9.21 3.89 -8.32
CA SER A 10 -8.07 3.09 -7.87
C SER A 10 -8.21 1.65 -8.35
N VAL A 11 -7.09 1.07 -8.81
CA VAL A 11 -7.03 -0.34 -9.22
C VAL A 11 -6.09 -1.10 -8.29
N ASP A 12 -6.64 -2.11 -7.61
CA ASP A 12 -5.87 -3.03 -6.76
C ASP A 12 -5.21 -4.11 -7.63
N THR A 13 -3.92 -3.91 -7.88
CA THR A 13 -3.10 -4.86 -8.62
C THR A 13 -1.64 -4.67 -8.24
N TRP A 14 -0.92 -5.77 -8.16
CA TRP A 14 0.53 -5.79 -8.07
C TRP A 14 1.19 -6.14 -9.41
N ARG A 15 0.42 -6.44 -10.48
CA ARG A 15 0.95 -6.85 -11.79
C ARG A 15 1.03 -5.66 -12.74
N ALA A 16 2.20 -5.42 -13.32
CA ALA A 16 2.44 -4.32 -14.23
C ALA A 16 1.57 -4.40 -15.49
N GLU A 17 1.37 -5.61 -16.06
CA GLU A 17 0.53 -5.80 -17.24
C GLU A 17 -0.93 -5.36 -17.02
N VAL A 18 -1.46 -5.60 -15.81
CA VAL A 18 -2.82 -5.20 -15.44
C VAL A 18 -2.85 -3.71 -15.18
N GLY A 19 -1.87 -3.19 -14.43
CA GLY A 19 -1.73 -1.78 -14.15
C GLY A 19 -1.68 -0.93 -15.42
N ALA A 20 -0.91 -1.36 -16.43
CA ALA A 20 -0.78 -0.65 -17.69
C ALA A 20 -2.10 -0.56 -18.46
N ARG A 21 -2.86 -1.67 -18.52
CA ARG A 21 -4.18 -1.69 -19.18
C ARG A 21 -5.18 -0.81 -18.45
N CYS A 22 -5.13 -0.80 -17.13
CA CYS A 22 -6.02 0.03 -16.31
C CYS A 22 -5.68 1.51 -16.39
N ALA A 23 -4.38 1.86 -16.36
CA ALA A 23 -3.90 3.23 -16.51
C ALA A 23 -4.25 3.79 -17.89
N ASP A 24 -4.06 3.02 -18.96
CA ASP A 24 -4.47 3.37 -20.33
C ASP A 24 -6.00 3.60 -20.44
N ALA A 25 -6.79 2.87 -19.64
CA ALA A 25 -8.24 3.06 -19.54
C ALA A 25 -8.67 4.23 -18.63
N GLY A 26 -7.72 4.97 -18.03
CA GLY A 26 -7.97 6.16 -17.21
C GLY A 26 -8.11 5.89 -15.72
N ALA A 27 -7.43 4.87 -15.18
CA ALA A 27 -7.24 4.73 -13.73
C ALA A 27 -6.33 5.85 -13.19
N ASP A 28 -6.67 6.37 -12.01
CA ASP A 28 -5.95 7.49 -11.38
C ASP A 28 -4.89 7.01 -10.38
N LEU A 29 -5.10 5.83 -9.77
CA LEU A 29 -4.26 5.32 -8.68
C LEU A 29 -4.01 3.81 -8.84
N LEU A 30 -2.74 3.40 -8.82
CA LEU A 30 -2.36 2.00 -8.71
C LEU A 30 -2.18 1.63 -7.24
N ASN A 31 -3.10 0.81 -6.72
CA ASN A 31 -3.04 0.32 -5.35
C ASN A 31 -2.29 -1.01 -5.31
N ASP A 32 -0.99 -0.95 -5.08
CA ASP A 32 -0.14 -2.13 -5.00
C ASP A 32 -0.09 -2.67 -3.57
N THR A 33 -0.98 -3.62 -3.27
CA THR A 33 -1.07 -4.26 -1.96
C THR A 33 0.10 -5.21 -1.64
N TRP A 34 0.98 -5.49 -2.60
CA TRP A 34 2.08 -6.46 -2.47
C TRP A 34 3.48 -5.84 -2.53
N ALA A 35 3.60 -4.57 -2.17
CA ALA A 35 4.88 -3.91 -1.88
C ALA A 35 5.92 -4.00 -3.01
N GLY A 36 5.48 -3.83 -4.27
CA GLY A 36 6.36 -3.82 -5.44
C GLY A 36 6.79 -5.20 -5.88
N ALA A 37 5.98 -6.25 -5.61
CA ALA A 37 6.26 -7.62 -6.02
C ALA A 37 6.54 -7.74 -7.54
N ASP A 38 5.86 -6.94 -8.36
CA ASP A 38 6.27 -6.65 -9.73
C ASP A 38 6.95 -5.27 -9.80
N PRO A 39 8.27 -5.20 -10.00
CA PRO A 39 9.00 -3.93 -9.97
C PRO A 39 8.63 -2.98 -11.13
N GLU A 40 8.06 -3.51 -12.21
CA GLU A 40 7.66 -2.74 -13.40
C GLU A 40 6.37 -1.94 -13.16
N LEU A 41 5.55 -2.28 -12.17
CA LEU A 41 4.28 -1.58 -11.90
C LEU A 41 4.52 -0.09 -11.56
N ALA A 42 5.63 0.22 -10.91
CA ALA A 42 6.01 1.58 -10.62
C ALA A 42 6.49 2.36 -11.85
N ASP A 43 7.01 1.70 -12.88
CA ASP A 43 7.30 2.35 -14.17
C ASP A 43 6.01 2.66 -14.92
N VAL A 44 4.99 1.81 -14.79
CA VAL A 44 3.65 2.09 -15.30
C VAL A 44 3.09 3.36 -14.64
N ALA A 45 3.16 3.46 -13.32
CA ALA A 45 2.68 4.65 -12.61
C ALA A 45 3.35 5.93 -13.12
N ALA A 46 4.68 5.89 -13.28
CA ALA A 46 5.44 7.02 -13.79
C ALA A 46 5.08 7.36 -15.25
N ALA A 47 4.96 6.34 -16.11
CA ALA A 47 4.69 6.53 -17.54
C ALA A 47 3.29 7.13 -17.80
N PHE A 48 2.30 6.76 -17.00
CA PHE A 48 0.92 7.23 -17.15
C PHE A 48 0.57 8.42 -16.23
N GLY A 49 1.46 8.81 -15.32
CA GLY A 49 1.19 9.86 -14.33
C GLY A 49 0.11 9.46 -13.30
N CYS A 50 -0.07 8.16 -13.08
CA CYS A 50 -0.98 7.66 -12.04
C CYS A 50 -0.33 7.81 -10.65
N GLY A 51 -1.16 7.96 -9.62
CA GLY A 51 -0.73 7.79 -8.24
C GLY A 51 -0.32 6.34 -7.93
N TYR A 52 0.28 6.14 -6.75
CA TYR A 52 0.73 4.83 -6.27
C TYR A 52 0.52 4.66 -4.77
N VAL A 53 0.14 3.45 -4.33
CA VAL A 53 0.09 3.10 -2.90
C VAL A 53 1.31 2.25 -2.53
N CYS A 54 2.18 2.78 -1.66
CA CYS A 54 3.34 2.11 -1.12
C CYS A 54 2.95 1.23 0.07
N SER A 55 2.79 -0.07 -0.17
CA SER A 55 2.45 -1.05 0.86
C SER A 55 3.66 -1.66 1.55
N HIS A 56 3.46 -2.26 2.73
CA HIS A 56 4.48 -3.03 3.46
C HIS A 56 3.99 -4.42 3.85
N THR A 57 4.47 -5.47 3.18
CA THR A 57 4.08 -6.85 3.43
C THR A 57 5.05 -7.65 4.31
N GLY A 58 6.09 -7.02 4.86
CA GLY A 58 7.11 -7.72 5.64
C GLY A 58 7.90 -8.77 4.84
N GLY A 59 8.00 -8.59 3.52
CA GLY A 59 8.64 -9.54 2.61
C GLY A 59 7.82 -10.78 2.26
N ALA A 60 6.52 -10.81 2.59
CA ALA A 60 5.65 -11.92 2.21
C ALA A 60 5.47 -12.01 0.68
N GLU A 61 5.47 -13.25 0.16
CA GLU A 61 5.16 -13.49 -1.25
C GLU A 61 3.65 -13.25 -1.53
N PRO A 62 3.28 -12.81 -2.74
CA PRO A 62 1.89 -12.61 -3.10
C PRO A 62 0.98 -13.80 -2.83
N ARG A 63 -0.14 -13.51 -2.17
CA ARG A 63 -1.22 -14.45 -1.81
C ARG A 63 -0.77 -15.53 -0.81
N THR A 64 0.17 -15.20 0.07
CA THR A 64 0.57 -16.07 1.19
C THR A 64 0.10 -15.51 2.53
N ASP A 65 -0.12 -16.42 3.47
CA ASP A 65 -0.47 -16.07 4.85
C ASP A 65 0.80 -15.74 5.65
N PRO A 66 0.70 -14.81 6.62
CA PRO A 66 1.81 -14.50 7.51
C PRO A 66 2.23 -15.75 8.31
N PHE A 67 3.51 -16.12 8.22
CA PHE A 67 4.07 -17.26 8.93
C PHE A 67 5.31 -16.85 9.75
N ARG A 68 5.24 -17.03 11.08
CA ARG A 68 6.34 -16.74 12.03
C ARG A 68 6.93 -15.32 11.87
N VAL A 69 6.06 -14.36 11.60
CA VAL A 69 6.42 -12.95 11.44
C VAL A 69 6.96 -12.38 12.75
N ALA A 70 8.06 -11.65 12.68
CA ALA A 70 8.63 -10.90 13.79
C ALA A 70 9.16 -9.54 13.33
N TYR A 71 8.97 -8.51 14.16
CA TYR A 71 9.55 -7.19 14.01
C TYR A 71 10.16 -6.76 15.34
N ASP A 72 11.28 -6.04 15.29
CA ASP A 72 11.79 -5.34 16.48
C ASP A 72 10.85 -4.17 16.84
N ASP A 73 10.41 -3.41 15.84
CA ASP A 73 9.38 -2.37 15.93
C ASP A 73 8.62 -2.29 14.59
N VAL A 74 7.41 -2.86 14.55
CA VAL A 74 6.62 -2.93 13.30
C VAL A 74 6.27 -1.56 12.73
N VAL A 75 6.06 -0.56 13.58
CA VAL A 75 5.65 0.79 13.14
C VAL A 75 6.82 1.47 12.47
N ARG A 76 8.02 1.33 13.06
CA ARG A 76 9.26 1.85 12.46
C ARG A 76 9.56 1.18 11.13
N SER A 77 9.52 -0.15 11.06
CA SER A 77 9.76 -0.90 9.82
C SER A 77 8.81 -0.45 8.70
N VAL A 78 7.51 -0.37 9.01
CA VAL A 78 6.51 0.13 8.06
C VAL A 78 6.82 1.55 7.61
N ALA A 79 7.08 2.47 8.53
CA ALA A 79 7.36 3.86 8.18
C ALA A 79 8.61 3.99 7.30
N GLU A 80 9.71 3.34 7.67
CA GLU A 80 10.97 3.41 6.93
C GLU A 80 10.83 2.84 5.51
N GLU A 81 10.25 1.65 5.36
CA GLU A 81 10.14 0.99 4.05
C GLU A 81 9.16 1.70 3.12
N THR A 82 7.99 2.08 3.63
CA THR A 82 6.97 2.75 2.79
C THR A 82 7.40 4.16 2.39
N THR A 83 8.08 4.90 3.27
CA THR A 83 8.61 6.24 2.94
C THR A 83 9.77 6.15 1.95
N ALA A 84 10.68 5.17 2.09
CA ALA A 84 11.74 4.94 1.12
C ALA A 84 11.18 4.57 -0.27
N ALA A 85 10.14 3.73 -0.31
CA ALA A 85 9.43 3.41 -1.55
C ALA A 85 8.80 4.67 -2.17
N ALA A 86 8.11 5.47 -1.36
CA ALA A 86 7.47 6.70 -1.81
C ALA A 86 8.47 7.72 -2.38
N GLU A 87 9.61 7.92 -1.72
CA GLU A 87 10.70 8.76 -2.22
C GLU A 87 11.30 8.24 -3.53
N SER A 88 11.42 6.91 -3.66
CA SER A 88 11.90 6.27 -4.90
C SER A 88 10.94 6.53 -6.07
N LEU A 89 9.64 6.46 -5.84
CA LEU A 89 8.62 6.73 -6.85
C LEU A 89 8.64 8.19 -7.33
N VAL A 90 8.81 9.14 -6.41
CA VAL A 90 8.99 10.56 -6.79
C VAL A 90 10.19 10.72 -7.71
N LYS A 91 11.32 10.08 -7.40
CA LYS A 91 12.53 10.12 -8.25
C LYS A 91 12.30 9.48 -9.63
N ARG A 92 11.38 8.53 -9.74
CA ARG A 92 10.96 7.88 -11.01
C ARG A 92 9.96 8.71 -11.81
N GLY A 93 9.41 9.79 -11.24
CA GLY A 93 8.47 10.68 -11.93
C GLY A 93 7.00 10.45 -11.59
N VAL A 94 6.69 9.61 -10.60
CA VAL A 94 5.32 9.48 -10.08
C VAL A 94 4.90 10.78 -9.36
N PRO A 95 3.70 11.33 -9.61
CA PRO A 95 3.24 12.55 -8.95
C PRO A 95 3.20 12.42 -7.42
N ARG A 96 3.88 13.33 -6.71
CA ARG A 96 4.04 13.28 -5.24
C ARG A 96 2.70 13.33 -4.50
N GLU A 97 1.76 14.09 -5.04
CA GLU A 97 0.40 14.25 -4.54
C GLU A 97 -0.46 12.99 -4.70
N GLY A 98 -0.08 12.10 -5.61
CA GLY A 98 -0.75 10.82 -5.86
C GLY A 98 -0.13 9.63 -5.12
N ILE A 99 0.91 9.84 -4.32
CA ILE A 99 1.58 8.77 -3.57
C ILE A 99 1.05 8.70 -2.14
N LEU A 100 0.67 7.49 -1.71
CA LEU A 100 0.21 7.18 -0.37
C LEU A 100 1.06 6.06 0.24
N ILE A 101 1.10 5.97 1.56
CA ILE A 101 1.68 4.82 2.28
C ILE A 101 0.56 3.99 2.92
N ASP A 102 0.69 2.66 2.87
CA ASP A 102 -0.25 1.73 3.50
C ASP A 102 0.50 0.70 4.37
N PRO A 103 0.24 0.64 5.70
CA PRO A 103 0.84 -0.37 6.56
C PRO A 103 0.40 -1.80 6.23
N THR A 104 -0.65 -1.99 5.42
CA THR A 104 -1.24 -3.27 5.00
C THR A 104 -1.40 -4.26 6.16
N HIS A 105 -2.38 -3.97 7.02
CA HIS A 105 -2.80 -4.86 8.11
C HIS A 105 -3.04 -6.29 7.59
N ASP A 106 -2.67 -7.31 8.36
CA ASP A 106 -2.73 -8.75 8.01
C ASP A 106 -1.70 -9.24 6.97
N PHE A 107 -1.02 -8.35 6.23
CA PHE A 107 0.02 -8.76 5.27
C PHE A 107 1.36 -8.83 5.98
N GLY A 108 1.87 -10.05 6.17
CA GLY A 108 3.10 -10.27 6.93
C GLY A 108 3.01 -9.70 8.34
N LYS A 109 1.83 -9.74 8.97
CA LYS A 109 1.56 -9.20 10.31
C LYS A 109 0.55 -10.09 11.04
N ASN A 110 0.66 -10.14 12.36
CA ASN A 110 -0.33 -10.79 13.21
C ASN A 110 -1.19 -9.72 13.91
N THR A 111 -2.16 -10.14 14.71
CA THR A 111 -3.07 -9.23 15.43
C THR A 111 -2.34 -8.25 16.35
N PHE A 112 -1.29 -8.68 17.04
CA PHE A 112 -0.48 -7.77 17.86
C PHE A 112 0.14 -6.65 17.00
N HIS A 113 0.74 -6.99 15.86
CA HIS A 113 1.30 -6.02 14.93
C HIS A 113 0.23 -5.08 14.36
N GLY A 114 -0.95 -5.59 14.00
CA GLY A 114 -2.08 -4.78 13.52
C GLY A 114 -2.57 -3.77 14.55
N LEU A 115 -2.73 -4.20 15.81
CA LEU A 115 -3.13 -3.31 16.90
C LEU A 115 -2.06 -2.25 17.22
N GLU A 116 -0.77 -2.61 17.13
CA GLU A 116 0.33 -1.67 17.34
C GLU A 116 0.37 -0.57 16.28
N LEU A 117 0.11 -0.90 15.01
CA LEU A 117 -0.02 0.07 13.92
C LEU A 117 -1.19 1.03 14.12
N LEU A 118 -2.33 0.53 14.61
CA LEU A 118 -3.46 1.39 14.97
C LEU A 118 -3.15 2.30 16.15
N ARG A 119 -2.50 1.76 17.19
CA ARG A 119 -2.15 2.51 18.40
C ARG A 119 -1.22 3.68 18.11
N ARG A 120 -0.30 3.52 17.14
CA ARG A 120 0.74 4.48 16.76
C ARG A 120 0.54 5.04 15.36
N THR A 121 -0.71 5.17 14.92
CA THR A 121 -1.03 5.74 13.60
C THR A 121 -0.52 7.19 13.46
N ASP A 122 -0.41 7.92 14.57
CA ASP A 122 0.17 9.26 14.60
C ASP A 122 1.62 9.28 14.09
N GLU A 123 2.41 8.25 14.36
CA GLU A 123 3.79 8.13 13.84
C GLU A 123 3.81 7.92 12.32
N LEU A 124 2.87 7.13 11.78
CA LEU A 124 2.73 6.94 10.33
C LEU A 124 2.32 8.25 9.64
N VAL A 125 1.37 8.99 10.23
CA VAL A 125 0.91 10.28 9.70
C VAL A 125 2.00 11.35 9.81
N ALA A 126 2.84 11.30 10.85
CA ALA A 126 3.95 12.23 11.05
C ALA A 126 5.06 12.12 9.99
N THR A 127 5.06 11.06 9.17
CA THR A 127 5.99 10.92 8.03
C THR A 127 5.80 11.98 6.94
N GLY A 128 4.65 12.67 6.91
CA GLY A 128 4.31 13.66 5.89
C GLY A 128 3.77 13.06 4.59
N TRP A 129 3.54 11.75 4.53
CA TRP A 129 2.85 11.08 3.44
C TRP A 129 1.38 10.83 3.80
N PRO A 130 0.44 10.95 2.84
CA PRO A 130 -0.92 10.50 3.06
C PRO A 130 -0.95 9.01 3.43
N VAL A 131 -1.69 8.68 4.49
CA VAL A 131 -1.80 7.31 4.99
C VAL A 131 -3.14 6.71 4.55
N LEU A 132 -3.10 5.56 3.88
CA LEU A 132 -4.27 4.74 3.58
C LEU A 132 -4.23 3.52 4.51
N MET A 133 -5.36 3.19 5.16
CA MET A 133 -5.46 1.98 5.99
C MET A 133 -6.74 1.21 5.67
N ALA A 134 -6.60 0.06 5.03
CA ALA A 134 -7.70 -0.88 4.85
C ALA A 134 -7.88 -1.73 6.12
N LEU A 135 -8.85 -1.37 6.96
CA LEU A 135 -9.15 -2.04 8.25
C LEU A 135 -10.42 -2.90 8.24
N SER A 136 -11.27 -2.74 7.22
CA SER A 136 -12.61 -3.33 7.19
C SER A 136 -12.58 -4.85 7.18
N ARG A 137 -13.19 -5.48 8.20
CA ARG A 137 -13.36 -6.94 8.33
C ARG A 137 -12.05 -7.74 8.21
N LYS A 138 -10.97 -7.16 8.72
CA LYS A 138 -9.67 -7.80 8.81
C LYS A 138 -9.56 -8.71 10.02
N ASP A 139 -8.65 -9.66 9.95
CA ASP A 139 -8.51 -10.73 10.94
C ASP A 139 -8.21 -10.15 12.32
N PHE A 140 -7.34 -9.13 12.40
CA PHE A 140 -7.03 -8.49 13.68
C PHE A 140 -8.26 -7.88 14.37
N VAL A 141 -9.28 -7.43 13.61
CA VAL A 141 -10.54 -6.94 14.19
C VAL A 141 -11.36 -8.10 14.72
N GLY A 142 -11.51 -9.16 13.93
CA GLY A 142 -12.26 -10.36 14.32
C GLY A 142 -11.64 -11.05 15.55
N GLU A 143 -10.33 -11.30 15.51
CA GLU A 143 -9.58 -11.92 16.60
C GLU A 143 -9.61 -11.09 17.89
N THR A 144 -9.58 -9.75 17.79
CA THR A 144 -9.66 -8.87 18.96
C THR A 144 -11.05 -8.89 19.62
N LEU A 145 -12.10 -9.08 18.82
CA LEU A 145 -13.49 -8.99 19.27
C LEU A 145 -14.15 -10.37 19.50
N ASP A 146 -13.44 -11.46 19.22
CA ASP A 146 -13.95 -12.84 19.29
C ASP A 146 -15.21 -13.04 18.41
N LEU A 147 -15.10 -12.61 17.14
CA LEU A 147 -16.18 -12.66 16.12
C LEU A 147 -16.04 -13.81 15.12
#